data_AF-A0A6J7DQI3-F1
#
_entry.id   AF-A0A6J7DQI3-F1
#
_cell.length_a   1.000
_cell.length_b   1.000
_cell.length_c   1.000
_cell.angle_alpha   90.00
_cell.angle_beta   90.00
_cell.angle_gamma   90.00
#
_symmetry.space_group_name_H-M   'P 1'
#
loop_
_entity.id
_entity.type
_entity.pdbx_description
1 polymer ?
#
loop_
_entity_poly.entity_id
_entity_poly.type
_entity_poly.pdbx_seq_one_letter_code
_entity_poly.pdbx_strand_id
1 'polypeptide(L)'
;MKVGAVQERWHPDAEEHLAALASGVRAAVLHGAFSVYQTDSVREAGGWPDMIGEDITLTWALLAEGRTVTFEATAVAFTAVPTQFRRFVRQRSRWARGMIEGLGAYGWPLLKKHNIASHGIAINCLFPWVDLCYTFAFLPGLVLACFGNFAIVGPLTVAVLPLNILLSWLMYRLQRGVYEEMRLKVRENRWGFVGYLLLYQPIMSPIAVSGYAQKLLRRPRRW
;
A
#
# COMPACT_ATOMS: atom_id res chain seq x y z
N MET A 1 -12.25 2.14 -24.42
CA MET A 1 -10.95 1.68 -24.95
C MET A 1 -10.28 0.86 -23.86
N LYS A 2 -10.36 -0.48 -23.94
CA LYS A 2 -9.66 -1.39 -23.01
C LYS A 2 -8.28 -1.64 -23.61
N VAL A 3 -7.25 -1.02 -23.04
CA VAL A 3 -5.86 -1.28 -23.42
C VAL A 3 -5.38 -2.39 -22.48
N GLY A 4 -5.41 -3.63 -22.96
CA GLY A 4 -4.73 -4.73 -22.31
C GLY A 4 -3.26 -4.67 -22.70
N ALA A 5 -2.38 -4.40 -21.76
CA ALA A 5 -0.95 -4.65 -21.96
C ALA A 5 -0.77 -6.18 -21.91
N VAL A 6 -0.45 -6.79 -23.05
CA VAL A 6 0.05 -8.16 -23.10
C VAL A 6 1.55 -8.06 -22.85
N GLN A 7 2.03 -8.69 -21.77
CA GLN A 7 3.45 -8.77 -21.46
C GLN A 7 4.08 -9.76 -22.45
N GLU A 8 4.96 -9.28 -23.34
CA GLU A 8 5.62 -10.11 -24.37
C GLU A 8 6.76 -10.99 -23.81
N ARG A 9 7.23 -10.73 -22.57
CA ARG A 9 8.16 -11.61 -21.86
C ARG A 9 7.41 -12.57 -20.97
N TRP A 10 7.00 -13.69 -21.55
CA TRP A 10 6.76 -14.91 -20.80
C TRP A 10 8.09 -15.69 -20.85
N HIS A 11 8.78 -15.85 -19.73
CA HIS A 11 9.97 -16.71 -19.67
C HIS A 11 9.47 -18.17 -19.81
N PRO A 12 9.71 -18.84 -20.95
CA PRO A 12 9.20 -20.18 -21.18
C PRO A 12 9.95 -21.23 -20.34
N ASP A 13 11.14 -20.88 -19.85
CA ASP A 13 11.98 -21.75 -19.03
C ASP A 13 11.80 -21.48 -17.53
N ALA A 14 11.44 -22.54 -16.80
CA ALA A 14 11.19 -22.48 -15.37
C ALA A 14 12.45 -22.07 -14.57
N GLU A 15 13.65 -22.44 -15.04
CA GLU A 15 14.91 -22.08 -14.39
C GLU A 15 15.25 -20.60 -14.52
N GLU A 16 15.05 -20.01 -15.71
CA GLU A 16 15.21 -18.56 -15.92
C GLU A 16 14.21 -17.78 -15.06
N HIS A 17 12.97 -18.26 -14.96
CA HIS A 17 11.97 -17.64 -14.12
C HIS A 17 12.37 -17.70 -12.63
N LEU A 18 12.86 -18.86 -12.15
CA LEU A 18 13.35 -19.01 -10.79
C LEU A 18 14.59 -18.15 -10.50
N ALA A 19 15.50 -18.00 -11.46
CA ALA A 19 16.65 -17.12 -11.36
C ALA A 19 16.23 -15.63 -11.30
N ALA A 20 15.28 -15.22 -12.14
CA ALA A 20 14.70 -13.88 -12.11
C ALA A 20 14.02 -13.60 -10.75
N LEU A 21 13.22 -14.54 -10.24
CA LEU A 21 12.58 -14.44 -8.93
C LEU A 21 13.60 -14.39 -7.78
N ALA A 22 14.71 -15.13 -7.87
CA ALA A 22 15.77 -15.12 -6.87
C ALA A 22 16.53 -13.77 -6.83
N SER A 23 16.64 -13.09 -7.98
CA SER A 23 17.24 -11.76 -8.11
C SER A 23 16.25 -10.60 -7.85
N GLY A 24 14.95 -10.92 -7.82
CA GLY A 24 13.87 -9.95 -7.73
C GLY A 24 13.78 -9.25 -6.37
N VAL A 25 13.22 -8.03 -6.38
CA VAL A 25 12.97 -7.27 -5.16
C VAL A 25 11.95 -8.03 -4.31
N ARG A 26 12.30 -8.32 -3.05
CA ARG A 26 11.38 -8.99 -2.12
C ARG A 26 10.20 -8.07 -1.78
N ALA A 27 8.98 -8.59 -1.91
CA ALA A 27 7.77 -7.84 -1.58
C ALA A 27 7.24 -8.24 -0.20
N ALA A 28 6.78 -7.25 0.58
CA ALA A 28 6.15 -7.50 1.88
C ALA A 28 4.65 -7.80 1.78
N VAL A 29 4.02 -7.42 0.66
CA VAL A 29 2.57 -7.57 0.41
C VAL A 29 2.35 -7.77 -1.09
N LEU A 30 1.51 -8.75 -1.48
CA LEU A 30 1.01 -8.88 -2.84
C LEU A 30 -0.30 -8.11 -2.97
N HIS A 31 -0.50 -7.46 -4.13
CA HIS A 31 -1.74 -6.77 -4.42
C HIS A 31 -2.79 -7.77 -4.90
N GLY A 32 -3.99 -7.78 -4.32
CA GLY A 32 -5.04 -8.73 -4.71
C GLY A 32 -5.55 -8.62 -6.16
N ALA A 33 -5.23 -7.54 -6.87
CA ALA A 33 -5.69 -7.34 -8.25
C ALA A 33 -4.77 -7.94 -9.32
N PHE A 34 -3.49 -8.19 -9.00
CA PHE A 34 -2.51 -8.67 -9.97
C PHE A 34 -1.36 -9.39 -9.27
N SER A 35 -1.57 -10.67 -9.00
CA SER A 35 -0.63 -11.56 -8.35
C SER A 35 -0.83 -13.00 -8.84
N VAL A 36 0.25 -13.78 -8.83
CA VAL A 36 0.23 -15.21 -9.19
C VAL A 36 0.70 -16.00 -7.98
N TYR A 37 0.01 -17.10 -7.71
CA TYR A 37 0.29 -17.97 -6.56
C TYR A 37 0.49 -19.40 -7.05
N GLN A 38 1.42 -20.12 -6.42
CA GLN A 38 1.48 -21.57 -6.56
C GLN A 38 0.32 -22.21 -5.80
N THR A 39 -0.46 -23.04 -6.48
CA THR A 39 -1.65 -23.69 -5.92
C THR A 39 -1.35 -24.46 -4.63
N ASP A 40 -0.25 -25.23 -4.62
CA ASP A 40 0.11 -26.03 -3.46
C ASP A 40 0.50 -25.15 -2.27
N SER A 41 1.18 -24.03 -2.52
CA SER A 41 1.50 -23.05 -1.48
C SER A 41 0.25 -22.44 -0.83
N VAL A 42 -0.78 -22.14 -1.63
CA VAL A 42 -2.04 -21.61 -1.09
C VAL A 42 -2.80 -22.67 -0.30
N ARG A 43 -2.79 -23.92 -0.76
CA ARG A 43 -3.44 -25.05 -0.04
C ARG A 43 -2.75 -25.33 1.29
N GLU A 44 -1.43 -25.35 1.30
CA GLU A 44 -0.61 -25.57 2.51
C GLU A 44 -0.82 -24.45 3.53
N ALA A 45 -1.02 -23.20 3.07
CA ALA A 45 -1.35 -22.06 3.92
C ALA A 45 -2.81 -22.05 4.45
N GLY A 46 -3.60 -23.09 4.16
CA GLY A 46 -4.99 -23.20 4.62
C GLY A 46 -6.02 -22.54 3.70
N GLY A 47 -5.64 -22.16 2.48
CA GLY A 47 -6.52 -21.54 1.50
C GLY A 47 -6.70 -20.03 1.67
N TRP A 48 -7.75 -19.47 1.06
CA TRP A 48 -8.07 -18.05 1.17
C TRP A 48 -8.67 -17.73 2.54
N PRO A 49 -8.08 -16.78 3.30
CA PRO A 49 -8.59 -16.45 4.62
C PRO A 49 -9.90 -15.65 4.54
N ASP A 50 -10.87 -15.98 5.39
CA ASP A 50 -12.08 -15.16 5.57
C ASP A 50 -11.75 -13.88 6.35
N MET A 51 -11.16 -12.91 5.65
CA MET A 51 -10.77 -11.58 6.14
C MET A 51 -11.01 -10.52 5.06
N ILE A 52 -11.19 -9.27 5.47
CA ILE A 52 -11.40 -8.17 4.50
C ILE A 52 -10.14 -7.92 3.66
N GLY A 53 -8.96 -8.11 4.26
CA GLY A 53 -7.67 -8.07 3.57
C GLY A 53 -7.19 -9.49 3.28
N GLU A 54 -7.93 -10.24 2.47
CA GLU A 54 -7.61 -11.63 2.15
C GLU A 54 -6.22 -11.77 1.51
N ASP A 55 -5.86 -10.84 0.62
CA ASP A 55 -4.60 -10.79 -0.13
C ASP A 55 -3.38 -10.55 0.77
N ILE A 56 -3.44 -9.53 1.63
CA ILE A 56 -2.37 -9.21 2.58
C ILE A 56 -2.22 -10.30 3.63
N THR A 57 -3.33 -10.87 4.10
CA THR A 57 -3.33 -11.93 5.10
C THR A 57 -2.71 -13.20 4.52
N LEU A 58 -3.11 -13.60 3.31
CA LEU A 58 -2.53 -14.76 2.63
C LEU A 58 -1.03 -14.54 2.37
N THR A 59 -0.63 -13.35 1.90
CA THR A 59 0.80 -13.04 1.70
C THR A 59 1.60 -13.22 2.98
N TRP A 60 1.05 -12.79 4.11
CA TRP A 60 1.71 -12.88 5.41
C TRP A 60 1.72 -14.30 5.98
N ALA A 61 0.70 -15.10 5.69
CA ALA A 61 0.72 -16.53 5.98
C ALA A 61 1.88 -17.23 5.23
N LEU A 62 2.01 -16.98 3.92
CA LEU A 62 3.09 -17.55 3.10
C LEU A 62 4.48 -17.12 3.60
N LEU A 63 4.66 -15.84 3.94
CA LEU A 63 5.90 -15.35 4.55
C LEU A 63 6.17 -15.96 5.93
N ALA A 64 5.11 -16.23 6.71
CA ALA A 64 5.21 -16.86 8.03
C ALA A 64 5.61 -18.34 7.93
N GLU A 65 5.33 -19.00 6.81
CA GLU A 65 5.84 -20.33 6.45
C GLU A 65 7.26 -20.31 5.87
N GLY A 66 7.81 -19.12 5.59
CA GLY A 66 9.15 -18.99 5.00
C GLY A 66 9.17 -19.07 3.48
N ARG A 67 8.02 -18.97 2.82
CA ARG A 67 7.95 -18.88 1.36
C ARG A 67 8.44 -17.52 0.88
N THR A 68 8.89 -17.50 -0.36
CA THR A 68 9.40 -16.30 -1.03
C THR A 68 8.27 -15.55 -1.71
N VAL A 69 8.24 -14.23 -1.52
CA VAL A 69 7.33 -13.32 -2.20
C VAL A 69 8.16 -12.25 -2.90
N THR A 70 7.99 -12.13 -4.21
CA THR A 70 8.80 -11.27 -5.09
C THR A 70 7.92 -10.27 -5.82
N PHE A 71 8.51 -9.12 -6.11
CA PHE A 71 7.91 -8.06 -6.92
C PHE A 71 8.59 -8.04 -8.29
N GLU A 72 7.80 -8.15 -9.35
CA GLU A 72 8.26 -7.99 -10.73
C GLU A 72 7.80 -6.64 -11.27
N ALA A 73 8.75 -5.73 -11.51
CA ALA A 73 8.46 -4.35 -11.88
C ALA A 73 7.79 -4.24 -13.26
N THR A 74 8.11 -5.15 -14.17
CA THR A 74 7.56 -5.16 -15.54
C THR A 74 6.19 -5.86 -15.64
N ALA A 75 5.75 -6.52 -14.58
CA ALA A 75 4.43 -7.12 -14.51
C ALA A 75 3.38 -6.02 -14.19
N VAL A 76 2.82 -5.40 -15.24
CA VAL A 76 1.90 -4.26 -15.13
C VAL A 76 0.49 -4.64 -15.54
N ALA A 77 -0.50 -4.30 -14.70
CA ALA A 77 -1.92 -4.39 -15.00
C ALA A 77 -2.65 -3.08 -14.72
N PHE A 78 -3.66 -2.75 -15.54
CA PHE A 78 -4.50 -1.57 -15.34
C PHE A 78 -5.71 -1.91 -14.49
N THR A 79 -5.90 -1.16 -13.40
CA THR A 79 -7.06 -1.31 -12.52
C THR A 79 -8.03 -0.15 -12.68
N ALA A 80 -9.32 -0.43 -12.49
CA ALA A 80 -10.35 0.61 -12.47
C ALA A 80 -10.39 1.25 -11.07
N VAL A 81 -10.16 2.56 -11.01
CA VAL A 81 -10.27 3.33 -9.76
C VAL A 81 -11.70 3.84 -9.56
N PRO A 82 -12.21 3.90 -8.31
CA PRO A 82 -13.54 4.42 -8.04
C PRO A 82 -13.64 5.91 -8.41
N THR A 83 -14.63 6.27 -9.22
CA THR A 83 -14.91 7.66 -9.62
C THR A 83 -15.78 8.41 -8.62
N GLN A 84 -16.46 7.69 -7.72
CA GLN A 84 -17.35 8.26 -6.70
C GLN A 84 -16.65 8.31 -5.34
N PHE A 85 -16.65 9.47 -4.69
CA PHE A 85 -16.02 9.66 -3.38
C PHE A 85 -16.52 8.66 -2.32
N ARG A 86 -17.83 8.38 -2.27
CA ARG A 86 -18.39 7.38 -1.34
C ARG A 86 -17.81 5.98 -1.55
N ARG A 87 -17.57 5.57 -2.79
CA ARG A 87 -16.94 4.27 -3.11
C ARG A 87 -15.46 4.27 -2.75
N PHE A 88 -14.77 5.37 -3.01
CA PHE A 88 -13.38 5.57 -2.60
C PHE A 88 -13.18 5.45 -1.08
N VAL A 89 -14.00 6.14 -0.28
CA VAL A 89 -13.97 6.07 1.18
C VAL A 89 -14.15 4.63 1.68
N ARG A 90 -15.15 3.91 1.14
CA ARG A 90 -15.38 2.50 1.50
C ARG A 90 -14.18 1.63 1.15
N GLN A 91 -13.63 1.78 -0.06
CA GLN A 91 -12.47 1.00 -0.49
C GLN A 91 -11.27 1.20 0.43
N ARG A 92 -10.91 2.46 0.73
CA ARG A 92 -9.75 2.78 1.57
C ARG A 92 -9.95 2.41 3.04
N SER A 93 -11.16 2.58 3.57
CA SER A 93 -11.51 2.11 4.92
C SER A 93 -11.40 0.58 5.05
N ARG A 94 -11.79 -0.17 4.02
CA ARG A 94 -11.57 -1.63 3.97
C ARG A 94 -10.08 -1.99 3.96
N TRP A 95 -9.25 -1.29 3.19
CA TRP A 95 -7.80 -1.55 3.15
C TRP A 95 -7.14 -1.32 4.52
N ALA A 96 -7.47 -0.20 5.17
CA ALA A 96 -7.02 0.11 6.52
C ALA A 96 -7.44 -0.99 7.51
N ARG A 97 -8.70 -1.44 7.46
CA ARG A 97 -9.18 -2.55 8.27
C ARG A 97 -8.47 -3.86 7.97
N GLY A 98 -8.29 -4.21 6.69
CA GLY A 98 -7.63 -5.44 6.24
C GLY A 98 -6.17 -5.52 6.71
N MET A 99 -5.45 -4.40 6.68
CA MET A 99 -4.10 -4.31 7.23
C MET A 99 -4.06 -4.63 8.73
N ILE A 100 -4.99 -4.09 9.53
CA ILE A 100 -5.07 -4.41 10.97
C ILE A 100 -5.44 -5.88 11.20
N GLU A 101 -6.32 -6.46 10.37
CA GLU A 101 -6.66 -7.89 10.44
C GLU A 101 -5.44 -8.77 10.20
N GLY A 102 -4.68 -8.48 9.14
CA GLY A 102 -3.42 -9.17 8.86
C GLY A 102 -2.41 -8.99 10.01
N LEU A 103 -2.30 -7.79 10.58
CA LEU A 103 -1.30 -7.49 11.61
C LEU A 103 -1.60 -8.25 12.89
N GLY A 104 -2.88 -8.35 13.24
CA GLY A 104 -3.33 -9.16 14.37
C GLY A 104 -3.08 -10.66 14.17
N ALA A 105 -3.16 -11.17 12.94
CA ALA A 105 -2.97 -12.60 12.66
C ALA A 105 -1.49 -13.00 12.54
N TYR A 106 -0.68 -12.24 11.80
CA TYR A 106 0.69 -12.63 11.42
C TYR A 106 1.77 -11.60 11.75
N GLY A 107 1.41 -10.40 12.24
CA GLY A 107 2.36 -9.31 12.46
C GLY A 107 3.48 -9.68 13.45
N TRP A 108 3.12 -10.23 14.61
CA TRP A 108 4.10 -10.61 15.64
C TRP A 108 5.02 -11.77 15.24
N PRO A 109 4.52 -12.91 14.72
CA PRO A 109 5.37 -13.97 14.19
C PRO A 109 6.35 -13.49 13.12
N LEU A 110 5.91 -12.61 12.22
CA LEU A 110 6.76 -12.08 11.13
C LEU A 110 7.81 -11.09 11.62
N LEU A 111 7.50 -10.25 12.60
CA LEU A 111 8.47 -9.31 13.19
C LEU A 111 9.64 -10.05 13.85
N LYS A 112 9.36 -11.18 14.52
CA LYS A 112 10.38 -12.02 15.17
C LYS A 112 11.36 -12.69 14.21
N LYS A 113 11.06 -12.76 12.90
CA LYS A 113 11.95 -13.38 11.91
C LYS A 113 13.16 -12.50 11.55
N HIS A 114 13.17 -11.23 11.94
CA HIS A 114 14.27 -10.27 11.70
C HIS A 114 14.81 -10.27 10.26
N ASN A 115 13.93 -10.44 9.26
CA ASN A 115 14.30 -10.48 7.86
C ASN A 115 13.84 -9.21 7.11
N ILE A 116 14.13 -9.11 5.81
CA ILE A 116 13.72 -7.96 4.99
C ILE A 116 12.18 -7.77 5.00
N ALA A 117 11.41 -8.86 5.00
CA ALA A 117 9.95 -8.76 5.08
C ALA A 117 9.48 -8.19 6.42
N SER A 118 10.17 -8.51 7.53
CA SER A 118 9.90 -7.94 8.86
C SER A 118 9.98 -6.40 8.87
N HIS A 119 10.85 -5.80 8.06
CA HIS A 119 10.93 -4.34 7.94
C HIS A 119 9.64 -3.76 7.34
N GLY A 120 9.11 -4.40 6.29
CA GLY A 120 7.82 -4.04 5.71
C GLY A 120 6.69 -4.14 6.73
N ILE A 121 6.65 -5.21 7.52
CA ILE A 121 5.65 -5.36 8.60
C ILE A 121 5.81 -4.29 9.68
N ALA A 122 7.04 -3.97 10.08
CA ALA A 122 7.32 -2.94 11.07
C ALA A 122 6.81 -1.56 10.60
N ILE A 123 7.04 -1.22 9.33
CA ILE A 123 6.49 0.00 8.72
C ILE A 123 4.96 -0.02 8.75
N ASN A 124 4.32 -1.16 8.44
CA ASN A 124 2.87 -1.29 8.51
C ASN A 124 2.32 -1.09 9.93
N CYS A 125 3.05 -1.48 10.97
CA CYS A 125 2.70 -1.19 12.37
C CYS A 125 2.73 0.30 12.71
N LEU A 126 3.49 1.11 11.97
CA LEU A 126 3.58 2.56 12.21
C LEU A 126 2.42 3.33 11.58
N PHE A 127 1.82 2.85 10.48
CA PHE A 127 0.75 3.56 9.78
C PHE A 127 -0.44 3.95 10.68
N PRO A 128 -0.98 3.08 11.57
CA PRO A 128 -2.07 3.48 12.45
C PRO A 128 -1.72 4.66 13.36
N TRP A 129 -0.48 4.69 13.88
CA TRP A 129 -0.01 5.79 14.72
C TRP A 129 0.16 7.09 13.93
N VAL A 130 0.75 7.00 12.73
CA VAL A 130 0.90 8.15 11.84
C VAL A 130 -0.46 8.72 11.48
N ASP A 131 -1.43 7.88 11.11
CA ASP A 131 -2.77 8.31 10.72
C ASP A 131 -3.55 8.92 11.90
N LEU A 132 -3.42 8.37 13.11
CA LEU A 132 -4.01 8.93 14.32
C LEU A 132 -3.40 10.31 14.65
N CYS A 133 -2.08 10.42 14.67
CA CYS A 133 -1.39 11.69 14.92
C CYS A 133 -1.75 12.74 13.85
N TYR A 134 -1.79 12.34 12.58
CA TYR A 134 -2.15 13.25 11.51
C TYR A 134 -3.60 13.74 11.64
N THR A 135 -4.53 12.82 11.94
CA THR A 135 -5.97 13.13 12.04
C THR A 135 -6.31 13.97 13.26
N PHE A 136 -5.74 13.64 14.43
CA PHE A 136 -6.14 14.24 15.72
C PHE A 136 -5.19 15.33 16.23
N ALA A 137 -3.94 15.38 15.77
CA ALA A 137 -3.00 16.44 16.14
C ALA A 137 -2.74 17.38 14.96
N PHE A 138 -2.29 16.87 13.82
CA PHE A 138 -1.87 17.73 12.71
C PHE A 138 -3.02 18.54 12.10
N LEU A 139 -4.16 17.90 11.76
CA LEU A 139 -5.30 18.61 11.17
C LEU A 139 -5.90 19.68 12.11
N PRO A 140 -6.20 19.40 13.39
CA PRO A 140 -6.64 20.43 14.32
C PRO A 140 -5.55 21.49 14.56
N GLY A 141 -4.28 21.09 14.62
CA GLY A 141 -3.16 22.01 14.74
C GLY A 141 -3.07 22.99 13.56
N LEU A 142 -3.33 22.53 12.35
CA LEU A 142 -3.39 23.39 11.17
C LEU A 142 -4.53 24.41 11.27
N VAL A 143 -5.70 24.00 11.75
CA VAL A 143 -6.83 24.89 12.01
C VAL A 143 -6.45 25.94 13.07
N LEU A 144 -5.84 25.53 14.18
CA LEU A 144 -5.37 26.44 15.23
C LEU A 144 -4.33 27.45 14.69
N ALA A 145 -3.41 26.99 13.84
CA ALA A 145 -2.40 27.85 13.21
C ALA A 145 -3.05 28.93 12.33
N CYS A 146 -4.16 28.63 11.64
CA CYS A 146 -4.92 29.63 10.90
C CYS A 146 -5.52 30.74 11.78
N PHE A 147 -5.75 30.47 13.07
CA PHE A 147 -6.17 31.47 14.08
C PHE A 147 -5.00 32.09 14.84
N GLY A 148 -3.76 31.85 14.40
CA GLY A 148 -2.54 32.39 15.03
C GLY A 148 -2.03 31.58 16.24
N ASN A 149 -2.62 30.41 16.52
CA ASN A 149 -2.17 29.53 17.61
C ASN A 149 -1.30 28.39 17.06
N PHE A 150 0.02 28.49 17.29
CA PHE A 150 1.02 27.53 16.80
C PHE A 150 1.39 26.44 17.82
N ALA A 151 0.52 26.12 18.78
CA ALA A 151 0.83 25.17 19.85
C ALA A 151 1.17 23.75 19.37
N ILE A 152 0.61 23.31 18.24
CA ILE A 152 0.79 21.95 17.70
C ILE A 152 1.48 21.98 16.32
N VAL A 153 1.03 22.87 15.42
CA VAL A 153 1.57 23.03 14.07
C VAL A 153 2.10 24.45 13.95
N GLY A 154 3.41 24.58 13.77
CA GLY A 154 4.09 25.87 13.60
C GLY A 154 4.56 26.11 12.17
N PRO A 155 5.12 27.30 11.88
CA PRO A 155 5.70 27.63 10.57
C PRO A 155 6.76 26.64 10.10
N LEU A 156 7.46 25.97 11.02
CA LEU A 156 8.44 24.93 10.72
C LEU A 156 7.83 23.75 9.93
N THR A 157 6.53 23.49 10.05
CA THR A 157 5.86 22.42 9.28
C THR A 157 5.88 22.66 7.78
N VAL A 158 6.03 23.91 7.34
CA VAL A 158 6.24 24.24 5.93
C VAL A 158 7.54 23.63 5.40
N ALA A 159 8.56 23.44 6.24
CA ALA A 159 9.81 22.79 5.86
C ALA A 159 9.66 21.30 5.51
N VAL A 160 8.52 20.67 5.85
CA VAL A 160 8.20 19.29 5.47
C VAL A 160 7.73 19.21 4.01
N LEU A 161 7.18 20.29 3.45
CA LEU A 161 6.67 20.29 2.06
C LEU A 161 7.78 20.07 1.02
N PRO A 162 8.95 20.75 1.08
CA PRO A 162 10.07 20.45 0.18
C PRO A 162 10.51 19.00 0.24
N LEU A 163 10.57 18.41 1.44
CA LEU A 163 10.92 17.00 1.61
C LEU A 163 9.89 16.09 0.94
N ASN A 164 8.59 16.36 1.12
CA ASN A 164 7.53 15.56 0.49
C ASN A 164 7.56 15.67 -1.05
N ILE A 165 7.84 16.86 -1.57
CA ILE A 165 8.04 17.09 -3.02
C ILE A 165 9.24 16.28 -3.52
N LEU A 166 10.37 16.33 -2.82
CA LEU A 166 11.58 15.59 -3.19
C LEU A 166 11.34 14.08 -3.21
N LEU A 167 10.69 13.53 -2.18
CA LEU A 167 10.35 12.12 -2.10
C LEU A 167 9.39 11.69 -3.22
N SER A 168 8.35 12.49 -3.46
CA SER A 168 7.38 12.23 -4.54
C SER A 168 8.04 12.28 -5.91
N TRP A 169 8.98 13.20 -6.12
CA TRP A 169 9.76 13.30 -7.34
C TRP A 169 10.71 12.12 -7.54
N LEU A 170 11.36 11.65 -6.48
CA LEU A 170 12.22 10.47 -6.52
C LEU A 170 11.41 9.22 -6.89
N MET A 171 10.24 9.03 -6.27
CA MET A 171 9.33 7.94 -6.62
C MET A 171 8.87 8.02 -8.07
N TYR A 172 8.52 9.22 -8.55
CA TYR A 172 8.17 9.43 -9.94
C TYR A 172 9.31 9.07 -10.90
N ARG A 173 10.56 9.44 -10.58
CA ARG A 173 11.74 9.08 -11.37
C ARG A 173 11.96 7.57 -11.44
N LEU A 174 11.88 6.88 -10.31
CA LEU A 174 12.04 5.43 -10.25
C LEU A 174 10.94 4.71 -11.06
N GLN A 175 9.70 5.17 -10.96
CA GLN A 175 8.58 4.60 -11.72
C GLN A 175 8.71 4.87 -13.22
N ARG A 176 9.22 6.05 -13.62
CA ARG A 176 9.35 6.42 -15.03
C ARG A 176 10.24 5.43 -15.80
N GLY A 177 11.32 4.91 -15.21
CA GLY A 177 12.18 3.92 -15.85
C GLY A 177 11.42 2.64 -16.27
N VAL A 178 10.51 2.16 -15.42
CA VAL A 178 9.68 0.99 -15.72
C VAL A 178 8.69 1.27 -16.86
N TYR A 179 8.09 2.46 -16.90
CA TYR A 179 7.18 2.84 -17.98
C TYR A 179 7.89 2.98 -19.33
N GLU A 180 9.12 3.49 -19.34
CA GLU A 180 9.95 3.61 -20.54
C GLU A 180 10.31 2.21 -21.09
N GLU A 181 10.71 1.27 -20.22
CA GLU A 181 10.98 -0.12 -20.60
C GLU A 181 9.75 -0.80 -21.21
N MET A 182 8.58 -0.60 -20.60
CA MET A 182 7.29 -1.15 -21.07
C MET A 182 6.68 -0.40 -22.26
N ARG A 183 7.35 0.65 -22.78
CA ARG A 183 6.85 1.54 -23.86
C ARG A 183 5.46 2.12 -23.57
N LEU A 184 5.12 2.33 -22.31
CA LEU A 184 3.83 2.86 -21.87
C LEU A 184 3.91 4.39 -21.73
N LYS A 185 2.89 5.09 -22.24
CA LYS A 185 2.75 6.54 -22.07
C LYS A 185 1.86 6.86 -20.88
N VAL A 186 2.42 7.54 -19.88
CA VAL A 186 1.67 8.02 -18.71
C VAL A 186 1.07 9.40 -19.03
N ARG A 187 -0.21 9.60 -18.70
CA ARG A 187 -0.84 10.92 -18.80
C ARG A 187 -0.30 11.84 -17.70
N GLU A 188 0.30 12.95 -18.09
CA GLU A 188 0.77 13.96 -17.14
C GLU A 188 -0.37 14.89 -16.72
N ASN A 189 -0.50 15.13 -15.41
CA ASN A 189 -1.43 16.12 -14.87
C ASN A 189 -0.80 16.85 -13.68
N ARG A 190 -0.21 18.03 -13.94
CA ARG A 190 0.49 18.84 -12.93
C ARG A 190 -0.44 19.30 -11.80
N TRP A 191 -1.67 19.70 -12.14
CA TRP A 191 -2.67 20.10 -11.14
C TRP A 191 -3.14 18.91 -10.30
N GLY A 192 -3.27 17.74 -10.92
CA GLY A 192 -3.53 16.49 -10.20
C GLY A 192 -2.41 16.15 -9.20
N PHE A 193 -1.16 16.38 -9.58
CA PHE A 193 0.00 16.16 -8.70
C PHE A 193 0.02 17.14 -7.52
N VAL A 194 -0.24 18.43 -7.75
CA VAL A 194 -0.35 19.42 -6.65
C VAL A 194 -1.52 19.08 -5.72
N GLY A 195 -2.67 18.70 -6.27
CA GLY A 195 -3.82 18.24 -5.49
C GLY A 195 -3.50 16.99 -4.67
N TYR A 196 -2.75 16.04 -5.24
CA TYR A 196 -2.25 14.87 -4.52
C TYR A 196 -1.36 15.26 -3.34
N LEU A 197 -0.36 16.13 -3.55
CA LEU A 197 0.58 16.54 -2.49
C LEU A 197 -0.11 17.21 -1.30
N LEU A 198 -1.15 18.00 -1.54
CA LEU A 198 -1.81 18.80 -0.50
C LEU A 198 -3.02 18.11 0.14
N LEU A 199 -3.82 17.40 -0.65
CA LEU A 199 -5.13 16.91 -0.21
C LEU A 199 -5.15 15.40 0.07
N TYR A 200 -4.19 14.65 -0.46
CA TYR A 200 -4.22 13.18 -0.32
C TYR A 200 -4.14 12.76 1.14
N GLN A 201 -3.12 13.22 1.89
CA GLN A 201 -2.94 12.82 3.29
C GLN A 201 -4.09 13.32 4.21
N PRO A 202 -4.55 14.59 4.13
CA PRO A 202 -5.72 15.06 4.88
C PRO A 202 -7.01 14.28 4.65
N ILE A 203 -7.20 13.75 3.44
CA ILE A 203 -8.37 12.92 3.13
C ILE A 203 -8.15 11.47 3.58
N MET A 204 -6.96 10.92 3.35
CA MET A 204 -6.66 9.51 3.57
C MET A 204 -6.59 9.14 5.05
N SER A 205 -5.89 9.91 5.88
CA SER A 205 -5.68 9.55 7.29
C SER A 205 -6.98 9.43 8.08
N PRO A 206 -7.95 10.35 7.99
CA PRO A 206 -9.24 10.19 8.67
C PRO A 206 -10.03 8.97 8.16
N ILE A 207 -9.97 8.66 6.86
CA ILE A 207 -10.61 7.48 6.29
C ILE A 207 -9.96 6.21 6.85
N ALA A 208 -8.63 6.17 6.94
CA ALA A 208 -7.90 5.04 7.50
C ALA A 208 -8.24 4.83 8.99
N VAL A 209 -8.24 5.91 9.79
CA VAL A 209 -8.68 5.90 11.19
C VAL A 209 -10.11 5.34 11.32
N SER A 210 -11.02 5.71 10.43
CA SER A 210 -12.37 5.15 10.44
C SER A 210 -12.39 3.63 10.16
N GLY A 211 -11.48 3.13 9.33
CA GLY A 211 -11.30 1.69 9.07
C GLY A 211 -10.76 0.95 10.30
N TYR A 212 -9.75 1.52 10.96
CA TYR A 212 -9.21 0.96 12.21
C TYR A 212 -10.28 0.91 13.31
N ALA A 213 -11.05 2.00 13.47
CA ALA A 213 -12.14 2.08 14.43
C ALA A 213 -13.25 1.04 14.14
N GLN A 214 -13.58 0.77 12.87
CA GLN A 214 -14.55 -0.28 12.52
C GLN A 214 -14.10 -1.67 12.98
N LYS A 215 -12.80 -1.97 12.92
CA LYS A 215 -12.25 -3.23 13.43
C LYS A 215 -12.35 -3.30 14.96
N LEU A 216 -11.95 -2.22 15.64
CA LEU A 216 -12.00 -2.12 17.10
C LEU A 216 -13.43 -2.26 17.63
N LEU A 217 -14.39 -1.63 16.95
CA LEU A 217 -15.83 -1.71 17.26
C LEU A 217 -16.50 -3.00 16.78
N ARG A 218 -15.72 -3.98 16.29
CA ARG A 218 -16.19 -5.28 15.77
C ARG A 218 -17.39 -5.17 14.81
N ARG A 219 -17.43 -4.10 14.00
CA ARG A 219 -18.52 -3.90 13.03
C ARG A 219 -18.55 -5.05 12.02
N PRO A 220 -19.74 -5.48 11.56
CA PRO A 220 -19.85 -6.56 10.58
C PRO A 220 -19.04 -6.22 9.32
N ARG A 221 -18.41 -7.23 8.73
CA ARG A 221 -17.67 -7.08 7.49
C ARG A 221 -18.67 -6.75 6.37
N ARG A 222 -18.47 -5.62 5.68
CA ARG A 222 -19.26 -5.26 4.51
C ARG A 222 -18.31 -5.23 3.32
N TRP A 223 -18.51 -6.17 2.40
CA TRP A 223 -17.82 -6.25 1.13
C TRP A 223 -18.22 -5.08 0.23
#